data_AF-A0AAJ1TJQ4-F1
#
_entry.id   AF-A0AAJ1TJQ4-F1
#
_cell.length_a   1.000
_cell.length_b   1.000
_cell.length_c   1.000
_cell.angle_alpha   90.00
_cell.angle_beta   90.00
_cell.angle_gamma   90.00
#
_symmetry.space_group_name_H-M   'P 1'
#
loop_
_entity.id
_entity.type
_entity.pdbx_description
1 polymer ?
#
loop_
_entity_poly.entity_id
_entity_poly.type
_entity_poly.pdbx_seq_one_letter_code
_entity_poly.pdbx_strand_id
1 'polypeptide(L)'
;MAGVAFDTLKFARTLRDKVKLSSEQAEGLADAMAEALQGDLVTKADLRAELAETRAEIVRWVAGLIGFQTLAIIGAVVALARSLH
;
A
#
# COMPACT_ATOMS: atom_id res chain seq x y z
N MET A 1 -13.39 1.18 -8.50
CA MET A 1 -13.09 0.24 -7.40
C MET A 1 -14.30 0.25 -6.48
N ALA A 2 -15.15 -0.78 -6.49
CA ALA A 2 -16.24 -0.88 -5.53
C ALA A 2 -15.70 -1.58 -4.28
N GLY A 3 -15.45 -0.82 -3.21
CA GLY A 3 -15.34 -1.42 -1.88
C GLY A 3 -16.68 -2.03 -1.53
N VAL A 4 -16.70 -3.28 -1.08
CA VAL A 4 -17.94 -3.87 -0.56
C VAL A 4 -18.17 -3.21 0.80
N ALA A 5 -19.18 -2.34 0.87
CA ALA A 5 -19.54 -1.67 2.12
C ALA A 5 -20.00 -2.69 3.16
N PHE A 6 -19.65 -2.46 4.43
CA PHE A 6 -20.17 -3.24 5.53
C PHE A 6 -21.67 -2.96 5.71
N ASP A 7 -22.51 -4.00 5.59
CA ASP A 7 -23.96 -3.89 5.74
C ASP A 7 -24.34 -4.12 7.21
N THR A 8 -24.32 -3.03 7.98
CA THR A 8 -24.66 -2.99 9.41
C THR A 8 -26.03 -3.63 9.70
N LEU A 9 -27.02 -3.39 8.82
CA LEU A 9 -28.39 -3.88 9.01
C LEU A 9 -28.46 -5.41 8.83
N LYS A 10 -27.82 -5.95 7.79
CA LYS A 10 -27.74 -7.40 7.58
C LYS A 10 -26.95 -8.08 8.70
N PHE A 11 -25.92 -7.43 9.22
CA PHE A 11 -25.13 -7.93 10.35
C PHE A 11 -25.96 -7.99 11.63
N ALA A 12 -26.63 -6.90 12.02
CA ALA A 12 -27.53 -6.86 13.18
C ALA A 12 -28.65 -7.91 13.08
N ARG A 13 -29.28 -8.05 11.90
CA ARG A 13 -30.29 -9.10 11.66
C ARG A 13 -29.70 -10.49 11.85
N THR A 14 -28.49 -10.73 11.38
CA THR A 14 -27.82 -12.03 11.54
C THR A 14 -27.53 -12.34 13.01
N LEU A 15 -27.06 -11.35 13.77
CA LEU A 15 -26.82 -11.48 15.21
C LEU A 15 -28.11 -11.79 15.98
N ARG A 16 -29.20 -11.10 15.68
CA ARG A 16 -30.50 -11.38 16.29
C ARG A 16 -31.04 -12.75 15.88
N ASP A 17 -31.06 -13.05 14.59
CA ASP A 17 -31.81 -14.20 14.07
C ASP A 17 -31.04 -15.51 14.23
N LYS A 18 -29.71 -15.48 14.10
CA LYS A 18 -28.84 -16.68 14.18
C LYS A 18 -28.12 -16.82 15.53
N VAL A 19 -27.66 -15.70 16.11
CA VAL A 19 -26.92 -15.70 17.39
C VAL A 19 -27.85 -15.46 18.59
N LYS A 20 -29.12 -15.10 18.33
CA LYS A 20 -30.17 -14.91 19.35
C LYS A 20 -29.88 -13.78 20.34
N LEU A 21 -29.09 -12.79 19.93
CA LEU A 21 -28.91 -11.56 20.69
C LEU A 21 -30.21 -10.73 20.72
N SER A 22 -30.41 -9.93 21.78
CA SER A 22 -31.50 -8.95 21.80
C SER A 22 -31.32 -7.91 20.69
N SER A 23 -32.40 -7.21 20.30
CA SER A 23 -32.29 -6.16 19.27
C SER A 23 -31.26 -5.11 19.65
N GLU A 24 -31.29 -4.67 20.90
CA GLU A 24 -30.38 -3.66 21.45
C GLU A 24 -28.91 -4.14 21.43
N GLN A 25 -28.65 -5.41 21.78
CA GLN A 25 -27.30 -5.98 21.70
C GLN A 25 -26.81 -6.15 20.26
N ALA A 26 -27.70 -6.58 19.36
CA ALA A 26 -27.36 -6.78 17.96
C ALA A 26 -27.08 -5.46 17.25
N GLU A 27 -27.87 -4.43 17.51
CA GLU A 27 -27.70 -3.07 16.98
C GLU A 27 -26.45 -2.41 17.56
N GLY A 28 -26.27 -2.43 18.89
CA GLY A 28 -25.08 -1.86 19.53
C GLY A 28 -23.77 -2.52 19.08
N LEU A 29 -23.76 -3.84 18.87
CA LEU A 29 -22.59 -4.53 18.34
C LEU A 29 -22.35 -4.20 16.86
N ALA A 30 -23.41 -4.06 16.06
CA ALA A 30 -23.30 -3.70 14.66
C ALA A 30 -22.74 -2.29 14.48
N ASP A 31 -23.18 -1.34 15.30
CA ASP A 31 -22.70 0.04 15.29
C ASP A 31 -21.24 0.13 15.74
N ALA A 32 -20.85 -0.54 16.83
CA ALA A 32 -19.45 -0.58 17.27
C ALA A 32 -18.52 -1.20 16.21
N MET A 33 -18.97 -2.24 15.50
CA MET A 33 -18.23 -2.83 14.39
C MET A 33 -18.14 -1.89 13.18
N ALA A 34 -19.23 -1.18 12.86
CA ALA A 34 -19.24 -0.21 11.77
C ALA A 34 -18.28 0.95 12.05
N GLU A 35 -18.25 1.45 13.28
CA GLU A 35 -17.33 2.51 13.69
C GLU A 35 -15.87 2.04 13.66
N ALA A 36 -15.59 0.83 14.17
CA ALA A 36 -14.24 0.25 14.11
C ALA A 36 -13.76 0.02 12.67
N LEU A 37 -14.66 -0.33 11.75
CA LEU A 37 -14.37 -0.51 10.34
C LEU A 37 -14.34 0.79 9.53
N GLN A 38 -14.89 1.89 10.04
CA GLN A 38 -14.76 3.21 9.41
C GLN A 38 -13.40 3.87 9.70
N GLY A 39 -12.66 3.38 10.70
CA GLY A 39 -11.32 3.84 11.02
C GLY A 39 -10.30 3.46 9.94
N ASP A 40 -9.63 4.47 9.39
CA ASP A 40 -8.43 4.45 8.53
C ASP A 40 -8.21 3.17 7.71
N LEU A 41 -9.21 2.83 6.87
CA LEU A 41 -9.13 1.69 5.98
C LEU A 41 -8.10 1.96 4.88
N VAL A 42 -6.86 1.54 5.09
CA VAL A 42 -5.87 1.49 4.02
C VAL A 42 -6.40 0.60 2.90
N THR A 43 -6.72 1.20 1.77
CA THR A 43 -7.26 0.46 0.63
C THR A 43 -6.13 -0.19 -0.16
N LYS A 44 -6.48 -1.21 -0.96
CA LYS A 44 -5.54 -1.78 -1.94
C LYS A 44 -5.04 -0.74 -2.95
N ALA A 45 -5.79 0.35 -3.17
CA ALA A 45 -5.37 1.42 -4.05
C ALA A 45 -4.25 2.25 -3.40
N ASP A 46 -4.38 2.56 -2.12
CA ASP A 46 -3.38 3.32 -1.36
C ASP A 46 -2.06 2.54 -1.31
N LEU A 47 -2.10 1.25 -0.99
CA LEU A 47 -0.93 0.38 -1.03
C LEU A 47 -0.27 0.29 -2.41
N ARG A 48 -1.07 0.30 -3.49
CA ARG A 48 -0.53 0.28 -4.86
C ARG A 48 0.12 1.60 -5.23
N ALA A 49 -0.40 2.72 -4.74
CA ALA A 49 0.17 4.03 -4.96
C ALA A 49 1.53 4.15 -4.25
N GLU A 50 1.61 3.81 -2.97
CA GLU A 50 2.87 3.81 -2.20
C GLU A 50 3.91 2.85 -2.81
N LEU A 51 3.47 1.68 -3.26
CA LEU A 51 4.35 0.72 -3.94
C LEU A 51 4.89 1.27 -5.26
N ALA A 52 4.04 1.95 -6.04
CA ALA A 52 4.45 2.58 -7.30
C ALA A 52 5.45 3.71 -7.07
N GLU A 53 5.25 4.53 -6.03
CA GLU A 53 6.17 5.58 -5.61
C GLU A 53 7.53 5.02 -5.21
N THR A 54 7.53 4.01 -4.32
CA THR A 54 8.76 3.32 -3.89
C THR A 54 9.51 2.72 -5.08
N ARG A 55 8.79 2.08 -6.02
CA ARG A 55 9.38 1.53 -7.24
C ARG A 55 10.01 2.62 -8.09
N ALA A 56 9.37 3.77 -8.23
CA ALA A 56 9.89 4.90 -9.01
C ALA A 56 11.17 5.46 -8.37
N GLU A 57 11.22 5.57 -7.04
CA GLU A 57 12.41 6.02 -6.32
C GLU A 57 13.59 5.06 -6.51
N ILE A 58 13.35 3.75 -6.39
CA ILE A 58 14.37 2.72 -6.65
C ILE A 58 14.91 2.84 -8.08
N VAL A 59 14.02 2.97 -9.07
CA VAL A 59 14.42 3.11 -10.48
C VAL A 59 15.27 4.38 -10.67
N ARG A 60 14.89 5.49 -10.05
CA ARG A 60 15.66 6.75 -10.12
C ARG A 60 17.06 6.59 -9.54
N TRP A 61 17.20 6.00 -8.37
CA TRP A 61 18.51 5.77 -7.74
C TRP A 61 19.38 4.83 -8.56
N VAL A 62 18.83 3.71 -9.03
CA VAL A 62 19.55 2.74 -9.86
C VAL A 62 20.00 3.37 -11.19
N ALA A 63 19.16 4.15 -11.85
CA ALA A 63 19.52 4.86 -13.07
C ALA A 63 20.69 5.84 -12.82
N GLY A 64 20.67 6.57 -11.70
CA GLY A 64 21.75 7.46 -11.29
C GLY A 64 23.08 6.72 -11.07
N LEU A 65 23.04 5.58 -10.37
CA LEU A 65 24.22 4.75 -10.12
C LEU A 65 24.79 4.16 -11.42
N ILE A 66 23.94 3.66 -12.32
CA ILE A 66 24.37 3.14 -13.63
C ILE A 66 25.05 4.26 -14.45
N GLY A 67 24.45 5.45 -14.47
CA GLY A 67 25.03 6.61 -15.16
C GLY A 67 26.39 6.99 -14.60
N PHE A 68 26.50 7.12 -13.27
CA PHE A 68 27.76 7.43 -12.59
C PHE A 68 28.83 6.37 -12.84
N GLN A 69 28.49 5.08 -12.69
CA GLN A 69 29.40 3.97 -12.92
C GLN A 69 29.94 3.98 -14.36
N THR A 70 29.08 4.26 -15.35
CA THR A 70 29.48 4.35 -16.76
C THR A 70 30.52 5.45 -16.98
N LEU A 71 30.28 6.64 -16.42
CA LEU A 71 31.23 7.76 -16.50
C LEU A 71 32.55 7.45 -15.80
N ALA A 72 32.50 6.81 -14.63
CA ALA A 72 33.69 6.41 -13.89
C ALA A 72 34.55 5.42 -14.69
N ILE A 73 33.93 4.42 -15.32
CA ILE A 73 34.62 3.44 -16.18
C ILE A 73 35.27 4.15 -17.37
N ILE A 74 34.55 5.02 -18.07
CA ILE A 74 35.10 5.78 -19.20
C ILE A 74 36.30 6.62 -18.74
N GLY A 75 36.18 7.33 -17.63
CA GLY A 75 37.25 8.13 -17.05
C GLY A 75 38.49 7.31 -16.72
N ALA A 76 38.31 6.13 -16.09
CA ALA A 76 39.39 5.22 -15.76
C ALA A 76 40.12 4.71 -17.01
N VAL A 77 39.37 4.32 -18.06
CA VAL A 77 39.95 3.86 -19.34
C VAL A 77 40.77 4.96 -20.01
N VAL A 78 40.27 6.20 -20.04
CA VAL A 78 41.00 7.35 -20.62
C VAL A 78 42.27 7.67 -19.83
N ALA A 79 42.20 7.64 -18.49
CA ALA A 79 43.36 7.87 -17.64
C ALA A 79 44.45 6.81 -17.89
N LEU A 80 44.05 5.53 -17.97
CA LEU A 80 44.96 4.43 -18.26
C LEU A 80 45.62 4.58 -19.64
N ALA A 81 44.84 4.90 -20.68
CA ALA A 81 45.34 5.11 -22.03
C ALA A 81 46.35 6.27 -22.11
N ARG A 82 46.16 7.33 -21.32
CA ARG A 82 47.11 8.45 -21.22
C ARG A 82 48.38 8.09 -20.46
N SER A 83 48.32 7.20 -19.47
CA SER A 83 49.52 6.77 -18.74
C SER A 83 50.43 5.82 -19.53
N LEU A 84 49.95 5.27 -20.65
CA LEU A 84 50.68 4.31 -21.50
C LEU A 84 51.32 4.96 -22.74
N HIS A 85 51.02 6.23 -23.03
CA HIS A 85 51.68 7.05 -24.06
C HIS A 85 52.68 8.00 -23.42
#